data_AF-A0A3D3PT93-F1
#
_entry.id   AF-A0A3D3PT93-F1
#
_cell.length_a   1.000
_cell.length_b   1.000
_cell.length_c   1.000
_cell.angle_alpha   90.00
_cell.angle_beta   90.00
_cell.angle_gamma   90.00
#
_symmetry.space_group_name_H-M   'P 1'
#
loop_
_entity.id
_entity.type
_entity.pdbx_description
1 polymer ?
#
loop_
_entity_poly.entity_id
_entity_poly.type
_entity_poly.pdbx_seq_one_letter_code
_entity_poly.pdbx_strand_id
1 'polypeptide(L)' 'MKIEIRPSMFLLSDTGKPHSLVKGLQLLAAVEKGGNLQAASKALAISYRHAWNTL' A
#
# COMPACT_ATOMS: atom_id res chain seq x y z
N MET A 1 16.89 -21.34 11.76
CA MET A 1 16.89 -19.97 11.20
C MET A 1 15.95 -19.95 10.01
N LYS A 2 14.88 -19.15 10.03
CA LYS A 2 13.91 -19.06 8.93
C LYS A 2 14.28 -17.83 8.10
N ILE A 3 14.60 -18.03 6.82
CA ILE A 3 14.87 -16.92 5.89
C ILE A 3 13.51 -16.49 5.30
N GLU A 4 13.17 -15.21 5.44
CA GLU A 4 11.94 -14.66 4.90
C GLU A 4 12.26 -13.84 3.65
N ILE A 5 11.74 -14.26 2.49
CA ILE A 5 11.93 -13.54 1.22
C ILE A 5 10.77 -12.56 1.06
N ARG A 6 11.09 -11.27 0.93
CA ARG A 6 10.10 -10.20 0.74
C ARG A 6 10.26 -9.61 -0.68
N PRO A 7 9.58 -10.17 -1.69
CA PRO A 7 9.69 -9.66 -3.04
C PRO A 7 9.14 -8.23 -3.12
N SER A 8 9.92 -7.32 -3.69
CA SER A 8 9.50 -5.94 -3.96
C SER A 8 9.06 -5.82 -5.42
N MET A 9 7.78 -5.56 -5.64
CA MET A 9 7.22 -5.32 -6.98
C MET A 9 6.77 -3.86 -7.10
N PHE A 10 7.04 -3.25 -8.26
CA PHE A 10 6.75 -1.84 -8.53
C PHE A 10 5.96 -1.70 -9.83
N LEU A 11 4.97 -0.80 -9.84
CA LEU A 11 4.35 -0.29 -11.05
C LEU A 11 5.05 1.00 -11.45
N LEU A 12 5.41 1.11 -12.73
CA LEU A 12 5.88 2.36 -13.31
C LEU A 12 4.66 3.16 -13.74
N SER A 13 4.49 4.36 -13.18
CA SER A 13 3.50 5.30 -13.69
C SER A 13 3.96 5.90 -15.03
N ASP A 14 3.04 6.50 -15.77
CA ASP A 14 3.35 7.26 -17.00
C ASP A 14 4.35 8.42 -16.75
N THR A 15 4.50 8.84 -15.49
CA THR A 15 5.49 9.84 -15.06
C THR A 15 6.87 9.26 -14.73
N GLY A 16 7.05 7.95 -14.89
CA GLY A 16 8.28 7.22 -14.58
C GLY A 16 8.55 7.02 -13.08
N LYS A 17 7.66 7.47 -12.19
CA LYS A 17 7.80 7.26 -10.75
C LYS A 17 7.40 5.84 -10.37
N PRO A 18 8.25 5.10 -9.63
CA PRO A 18 7.91 3.75 -9.17
C PRO A 18 6.95 3.79 -7.98
N HIS A 19 5.84 3.08 -8.09
CA HIS A 19 4.86 2.87 -7.02
C HIS A 19 4.94 1.43 -6.53
N SER A 20 5.03 1.21 -5.21
CA SER A 20 5.10 -0.14 -4.67
C SER A 20 3.75 -0.84 -4.79
N LEU A 21 3.69 -1.90 -5.60
CA LEU A 21 2.49 -2.71 -5.77
C LEU A 21 2.10 -3.39 -4.45
N VAL A 22 3.09 -3.86 -3.69
CA VAL A 22 2.87 -4.52 -2.40
C VAL A 22 2.16 -3.59 -1.42
N LYS A 23 2.60 -2.33 -1.33
CA LYS A 23 1.95 -1.34 -0.45
C LYS A 23 0.53 -1.00 -0.91
N GLY A 24 0.32 -0.87 -2.22
CA GLY A 24 -1.02 -0.64 -2.78
C GLY A 24 -1.99 -1.79 -2.47
N LEU A 25 -1.54 -3.04 -2.64
CA LEU A 25 -2.34 -4.23 -2.29
C LEU A 25 -2.63 -4.32 -0.80
N GLN A 26 -1.65 -4.03 0.06
CA GLN A 26 -1.87 -3.97 1.51
C GLN A 26 -2.90 -2.91 1.90
N LEU A 27 -2.84 -1.74 1.25
CA LEU A 27 -3.82 -0.67 1.46
C LEU A 27 -5.21 -1.09 1.00
N LEU A 28 -5.34 -1.68 -0.18
CA LEU A 28 -6.63 -2.19 -0.69
C LEU A 28 -7.22 -3.26 0.23
N ALA A 29 -6.43 -4.23 0.67
CA ALA A 29 -6.88 -5.25 1.62
C ALA A 29 -7.32 -4.65 2.97
N ALA A 30 -6.63 -3.60 3.44
CA ALA A 30 -7.01 -2.88 4.63
C ALA A 30 -8.31 -2.07 4.44
N VAL A 31 -8.56 -1.52 3.24
CA VAL A 31 -9.82 -0.86 2.90
C VAL A 31 -10.96 -1.87 2.86
N GLU A 32 -10.76 -3.03 2.23
CA GLU A 32 -11.76 -4.10 2.18
C GLU A 32 -12.16 -4.56 3.59
N LYS A 33 -11.19 -4.71 4.50
CA LYS A 33 -11.45 -5.07 5.90
C LYS A 33 -12.07 -3.94 6.74
N GLY A 34 -11.63 -2.70 6.53
CA GLY A 34 -12.02 -1.54 7.34
C GLY A 34 -13.23 -0.76 6.81
N GLY A 35 -13.68 -1.05 5.58
CA GLY A 35 -14.79 -0.41 4.88
C GLY A 35 -14.50 0.98 4.31
N ASN A 36 -13.36 1.60 4.63
CA ASN A 36 -12.97 2.90 4.06
C ASN A 36 -11.45 3.17 4.17
N LEU A 37 -10.99 4.17 3.41
CA LEU A 37 -9.59 4.57 3.34
C LEU A 37 -9.04 5.14 4.65
N GLN A 38 -9.88 5.81 5.46
CA GLN A 38 -9.45 6.40 6.72
C GLN A 38 -9.15 5.32 7.78
N ALA A 39 -9.98 4.29 7.85
CA ALA A 39 -9.74 3.12 8.69
C ALA A 39 -8.49 2.38 8.24
N ALA A 40 -8.31 2.19 6.93
CA ALA A 40 -7.14 1.54 6.35
C ALA A 40 -5.84 2.31 6.63
N SER A 41 -5.84 3.65 6.47
CA SER A 41 -4.66 4.47 6.73
C SER A 41 -4.23 4.40 8.20
N LYS A 42 -5.19 4.39 9.13
CA LYS A 42 -4.92 4.20 10.57
C LYS A 42 -4.37 2.81 10.85
N ALA A 43 -4.96 1.76 10.26
CA ALA A 43 -4.53 0.37 10.44
C ALA A 43 -3.09 0.13 9.96
N LEU A 44 -2.67 0.82 8.89
CA LEU A 44 -1.33 0.74 8.33
C LEU A 44 -0.36 1.80 8.87
N ALA A 45 -0.78 2.60 9.85
CA ALA A 45 0.01 3.68 10.45
C ALA A 45 0.61 4.66 9.41
N ILE A 46 -0.14 4.98 8.36
CA ILE A 46 0.22 5.98 7.34
C ILE A 46 -0.74 7.17 7.38
N SER A 47 -0.27 8.32 6.89
CA SER A 47 -1.15 9.49 6.77
C SER A 47 -2.24 9.25 5.74
N TYR A 48 -3.42 9.84 5.94
CA TYR A 48 -4.53 9.74 4.98
C TYR A 48 -4.13 10.25 3.59
N ARG A 49 -3.36 11.34 3.52
CA ARG A 49 -2.81 11.86 2.25
C ARG A 49 -1.90 10.84 1.56
N HIS A 50 -1.06 10.13 2.31
CA HIS A 50 -0.19 9.10 1.74
C HIS A 50 -1.01 7.92 1.21
N ALA A 51 -2.03 7.49 1.96
CA ALA A 51 -2.97 6.46 1.50
C ALA A 51 -3.67 6.87 0.20
N TRP A 52 -4.15 8.10 0.11
CA TRP A 52 -4.78 8.63 -1.11
C TRP A 52 -3.83 8.64 -2.32
N ASN A 53 -2.58 9.03 -2.13
CA ASN A 53 -1.57 9.07 -3.20
C ASN A 53 -1.02 7.68 -3.59
N THR A 54 -1.38 6.63 -2.85
CA THR A 54 -0.93 5.25 -3.11
C THR A 54 -1.93 4.46 -3.96
N LEU A 55 -3.19 4.93 -4.00
CA LEU A 55 -4.22 4.49 -4.94
C LEU A 55 -4.10 5.27 -6.25
#